data_AF-A0A7S3HWD8-F1
#
_entry.id   AF-A0A7S3HWD8-F1
#
_cell.length_a   1.000
_cell.length_b   1.000
_cell.length_c   1.000
_cell.angle_alpha   90.00
_cell.angle_beta   90.00
_cell.angle_gamma   90.00
#
_symmetry.space_group_name_H-M   'P 1'
#
loop_
_entity.id
_entity.type
_entity.pdbx_description
1 polymer ?
#
loop_
_entity_poly.entity_id
_entity_poly.type
_entity_poly.pdbx_seq_one_letter_code
_entity_poly.pdbx_strand_id
1 'polypeptide(L)'
;MPMPMSMFQWQAKLHGIKRIPAPVMQRFVFGLLSSRDLFNIRGVCSNWSDQVKGIWCQVVKDEMLEQVHSLDLLYEKETTAKLLEFKLKYLVSYANLMSNYFSHMNFTDIVAELISLDDSRASHLMLIAAMVVGPKERDDYPTSFEEIQDEHIAFAQ
;
A
#
# COMPACT_ATOMS: atom_id res chain seq x y z
N MET A 1 -44.89 -40.77 -28.54
CA MET A 1 -43.83 -41.06 -27.56
C MET A 1 -44.02 -40.15 -26.36
N PRO A 2 -44.19 -40.68 -25.14
CA PRO A 2 -44.33 -39.85 -23.95
C PRO A 2 -43.00 -39.17 -23.62
N MET A 3 -43.01 -37.85 -23.41
CA MET A 3 -41.81 -37.10 -23.03
C MET A 3 -41.35 -37.46 -21.61
N PRO A 4 -40.04 -37.55 -21.36
CA PRO A 4 -39.50 -37.89 -20.04
C PRO A 4 -39.86 -36.81 -19.00
N MET A 5 -40.33 -37.25 -17.83
CA MET A 5 -40.76 -36.42 -16.68
C MET A 5 -39.72 -35.39 -16.22
N SER A 6 -38.42 -35.64 -16.47
CA SER A 6 -37.35 -34.67 -16.19
C SER A 6 -37.48 -33.39 -17.01
N MET A 7 -37.94 -33.47 -18.25
CA MET A 7 -38.13 -32.31 -19.14
C MET A 7 -39.30 -31.41 -18.67
N PHE A 8 -40.34 -32.01 -18.08
CA PHE A 8 -41.49 -31.29 -17.50
C PHE A 8 -41.12 -30.45 -16.28
N GLN A 9 -40.23 -30.95 -15.40
CA GLN A 9 -39.76 -30.18 -14.25
C GLN A 9 -38.95 -28.94 -14.65
N TRP A 10 -38.14 -29.05 -15.71
CA TRP A 10 -37.40 -27.90 -16.26
C TRP A 10 -38.31 -26.89 -16.93
N GLN A 11 -39.31 -27.34 -17.70
CA GLN A 11 -40.30 -26.45 -18.32
C GLN A 11 -41.13 -25.69 -17.28
N ALA A 12 -41.52 -26.34 -16.19
CA ALA A 12 -42.24 -25.68 -15.10
C ALA A 12 -41.40 -24.61 -14.38
N LYS A 13 -40.10 -24.89 -14.11
CA LYS A 13 -39.17 -23.90 -13.56
C LYS A 13 -38.93 -22.72 -14.53
N LEU A 14 -38.78 -23.00 -15.83
CA LEU A 14 -38.64 -21.97 -16.87
C LEU A 14 -39.91 -21.11 -17.03
N HIS A 15 -41.11 -21.70 -16.85
CA HIS A 15 -42.37 -20.95 -16.85
C HIS A 15 -42.49 -20.01 -15.65
N GLY A 16 -41.96 -20.38 -14.48
CA GLY A 16 -41.88 -19.49 -13.32
C GLY A 16 -41.00 -18.27 -13.57
N ILE A 17 -39.85 -18.47 -14.21
CA ILE A 17 -38.91 -17.37 -14.55
C ILE A 17 -39.50 -16.40 -15.57
N LYS A 18 -40.29 -16.88 -16.54
CA LYS A 18 -41.00 -16.03 -17.51
C LYS A 18 -42.07 -15.12 -16.90
N ARG A 19 -42.52 -15.38 -15.67
CA ARG A 19 -43.51 -14.55 -14.95
C ARG A 19 -42.89 -13.41 -14.14
N ILE A 20 -41.56 -13.37 -14.03
CA ILE A 20 -40.87 -12.30 -13.31
C ILE A 20 -40.99 -11.00 -14.13
N PRO A 21 -41.47 -9.90 -13.53
CA PRO A 21 -41.52 -8.61 -14.21
C PRO A 21 -40.14 -8.17 -14.69
N ALA A 22 -40.06 -7.67 -15.93
CA ALA A 22 -38.80 -7.23 -16.53
C ALA A 22 -37.99 -6.25 -15.66
N PRO A 23 -38.60 -5.24 -14.97
CA PRO A 23 -37.84 -4.34 -14.09
C PRO A 23 -37.18 -5.05 -12.91
N VAL A 24 -37.83 -6.10 -12.38
CA VAL A 24 -37.29 -6.90 -11.26
C VAL A 24 -36.12 -7.75 -11.75
N MET A 25 -36.28 -8.40 -12.90
CA MET A 25 -35.25 -9.22 -13.52
C MET A 25 -34.01 -8.37 -13.88
N GLN A 26 -34.24 -7.20 -14.48
CA GLN A 26 -33.19 -6.25 -14.86
C GLN A 26 -32.43 -5.72 -13.65
N ARG A 27 -33.12 -5.30 -12.58
CA ARG A 27 -32.48 -4.66 -11.43
C ARG A 27 -31.82 -5.64 -10.46
N PHE A 28 -32.49 -6.76 -10.16
CA PHE A 28 -32.09 -7.63 -9.05
C PHE A 28 -31.45 -8.95 -9.51
N VAL A 29 -31.46 -9.23 -10.81
CA VAL A 29 -30.77 -10.41 -11.34
C VAL A 29 -29.70 -9.97 -12.32
N PHE A 30 -30.09 -9.34 -13.42
CA PHE A 30 -29.15 -8.99 -14.47
C PHE A 30 -28.22 -7.84 -14.10
N GLY A 31 -28.67 -6.87 -13.29
CA GLY A 31 -27.83 -5.78 -12.78
C GLY A 31 -26.76 -6.21 -11.78
N LEU A 32 -26.80 -7.46 -11.30
CA LEU A 32 -25.75 -8.03 -10.43
C LEU A 32 -24.70 -8.82 -11.23
N LEU A 33 -24.90 -8.99 -12.53
CA LEU A 33 -24.01 -9.76 -13.40
C LEU A 33 -23.02 -8.82 -14.07
N SER A 34 -21.81 -9.33 -14.33
CA SER A 34 -20.84 -8.59 -15.12
C SER A 34 -21.31 -8.42 -16.57
N SER A 35 -20.76 -7.44 -17.28
CA SER A 35 -20.98 -7.25 -18.72
C SER A 35 -20.66 -8.52 -19.52
N ARG A 36 -19.64 -9.29 -19.09
CA ARG A 36 -19.30 -10.59 -19.68
C ARG A 36 -20.39 -11.63 -19.47
N ASP A 37 -20.92 -11.73 -18.25
CA ASP A 37 -21.99 -12.69 -17.95
C ASP A 37 -23.28 -12.32 -18.67
N LEU A 38 -23.60 -11.02 -18.73
CA LEU A 38 -24.71 -10.48 -19.52
C LEU A 38 -24.58 -10.83 -21.01
N PHE A 39 -23.36 -10.75 -21.54
CA PHE A 39 -23.09 -11.12 -22.93
C PHE A 39 -23.36 -12.60 -23.21
N ASN A 40 -23.09 -13.48 -22.24
CA ASN A 40 -23.37 -14.90 -22.35
C ASN A 40 -24.87 -15.20 -22.26
N ILE A 41 -25.57 -14.59 -21.31
CA ILE A 41 -26.99 -14.89 -21.07
C ILE A 41 -27.95 -14.30 -22.11
N ARG A 42 -27.52 -13.29 -22.89
CA ARG A 42 -28.33 -12.72 -23.98
C ARG A 42 -28.68 -13.75 -25.07
N GLY A 43 -27.91 -14.84 -25.16
CA GLY A 43 -28.12 -15.94 -26.12
C GLY A 43 -29.14 -16.98 -25.67
N VAL A 44 -29.66 -16.90 -24.44
CA VAL A 44 -30.57 -17.92 -23.86
C VAL A 44 -31.94 -17.89 -24.53
N CYS A 45 -32.53 -16.70 -24.70
CA CYS A 45 -33.78 -16.51 -25.46
C CYS A 45 -33.97 -15.04 -25.87
N SER A 46 -34.88 -14.77 -26.81
CA SER A 46 -35.20 -13.42 -27.29
C SER A 46 -35.62 -12.45 -26.18
N ASN A 47 -36.49 -12.90 -25.26
CA ASN A 47 -36.93 -12.09 -24.12
C ASN A 47 -35.76 -11.65 -23.22
N TRP A 48 -34.82 -12.55 -22.95
CA TRP A 48 -33.62 -12.22 -22.17
C TRP A 48 -32.69 -11.28 -22.93
N SER A 49 -32.55 -11.48 -24.24
CA SER A 49 -31.80 -10.58 -25.11
C SER A 49 -32.33 -9.14 -25.00
N ASP A 50 -33.65 -8.95 -25.06
CA ASP A 50 -34.27 -7.62 -24.99
C ASP A 50 -34.16 -6.99 -23.60
N GLN A 51 -34.28 -7.80 -22.54
CA GLN A 51 -34.08 -7.31 -21.19
C GLN A 51 -32.62 -6.91 -20.91
N VAL A 52 -31.65 -7.66 -21.44
CA VAL A 52 -30.21 -7.33 -21.35
C VAL A 52 -29.93 -6.03 -22.11
N LYS A 53 -30.47 -5.83 -23.31
CA LYS A 53 -30.32 -4.56 -24.06
C LYS A 53 -30.78 -3.35 -23.24
N GLY A 54 -31.82 -3.51 -22.44
CA GLY A 54 -32.37 -2.43 -21.60
C GLY A 54 -31.44 -1.95 -20.47
N ILE A 55 -30.47 -2.76 -20.06
CA ILE A 55 -29.53 -2.42 -18.97
C ILE A 55 -28.06 -2.44 -19.38
N TRP A 56 -27.75 -2.94 -20.58
CA TRP A 56 -26.39 -3.17 -21.07
C TRP A 56 -25.49 -1.95 -20.91
N CYS A 57 -25.96 -0.80 -21.40
CA CYS A 57 -25.19 0.44 -21.34
C CYS A 57 -24.94 0.89 -19.90
N GLN A 58 -25.89 0.67 -18.99
CA GLN A 58 -25.74 1.04 -17.59
C GLN A 58 -24.66 0.19 -16.92
N VAL A 59 -24.75 -1.14 -17.05
CA VAL A 59 -23.79 -2.06 -16.43
C VAL A 59 -22.37 -1.84 -16.95
N VAL A 60 -22.21 -1.69 -18.27
CA VAL A 60 -20.89 -1.40 -18.87
C VAL A 60 -20.34 -0.06 -18.36
N LYS A 61 -21.19 0.97 -18.24
CA LYS A 61 -20.76 2.27 -17.74
C LYS A 61 -20.32 2.20 -16.27
N ASP A 62 -21.05 1.48 -15.44
CA ASP A 62 -20.73 1.32 -14.02
C ASP A 62 -19.40 0.58 -13.84
N GLU A 63 -19.18 -0.52 -14.60
CA GLU A 63 -17.90 -1.23 -14.61
C GLU A 63 -16.74 -0.33 -15.08
N MET A 64 -16.96 0.48 -16.12
CA MET A 64 -15.94 1.42 -16.60
C MET A 64 -15.61 2.49 -15.55
N LEU A 65 -16.61 3.01 -14.82
CA LEU A 65 -16.37 3.98 -13.75
C LEU A 65 -15.59 3.35 -12.59
N GLU A 66 -15.90 2.11 -12.22
CA GLU A 66 -15.14 1.37 -11.21
C GLU A 66 -13.69 1.14 -11.64
N GLN A 67 -13.44 0.84 -12.92
CA GLN A 67 -12.10 0.71 -13.47
C GLN A 67 -11.33 2.03 -13.44
N VAL A 68 -11.96 3.15 -13.82
CA VAL A 68 -11.35 4.48 -13.74
C VAL A 68 -10.99 4.82 -12.29
N HIS A 69 -11.90 4.59 -11.35
CA HIS A 69 -11.63 4.82 -9.93
C HIS A 69 -10.47 3.96 -9.41
N SER A 70 -10.42 2.70 -9.81
CA SER A 70 -9.32 1.79 -9.46
C SER A 70 -7.98 2.27 -10.02
N LEU A 71 -7.98 2.83 -11.23
CA LEU A 71 -6.79 3.39 -11.87
C LEU A 71 -6.29 4.65 -11.15
N ASP A 72 -7.18 5.55 -10.73
CA ASP A 72 -6.83 6.72 -9.93
C ASP A 72 -6.15 6.32 -8.60
N LEU A 73 -6.71 5.33 -7.90
CA LEU A 73 -6.13 4.77 -6.68
C LEU A 73 -4.73 4.17 -6.89
N LEU A 74 -4.52 3.47 -8.01
CA LEU A 74 -3.20 2.91 -8.35
C LEU A 74 -2.19 4.03 -8.63
N TYR A 75 -2.59 5.09 -9.32
CA TYR A 75 -1.73 6.24 -9.60
C TYR A 75 -1.30 6.97 -8.31
N GLU A 76 -2.22 7.20 -7.38
CA GLU A 76 -1.89 7.78 -6.06
C GLU A 76 -0.91 6.91 -5.27
N LYS A 77 -1.10 5.58 -5.30
CA LYS A 77 -0.18 4.65 -4.65
C LYS A 77 1.20 4.67 -5.32
N GLU A 78 1.26 4.67 -6.65
CA GLU A 78 2.53 4.71 -7.39
C GLU A 78 3.33 5.99 -7.09
N THR A 79 2.66 7.15 -7.10
CA THR A 79 3.30 8.44 -6.79
C THR A 79 3.81 8.49 -5.35
N THR A 80 3.02 8.01 -4.38
CA THR A 80 3.43 7.91 -2.98
C THR A 80 4.61 6.96 -2.80
N ALA A 81 4.60 5.81 -3.49
CA ALA A 81 5.68 4.83 -3.44
C ALA A 81 6.99 5.39 -4.01
N LYS A 82 6.95 6.09 -5.15
CA LYS A 82 8.13 6.76 -5.73
C LYS A 82 8.72 7.81 -4.79
N LEU A 83 7.87 8.60 -4.13
CA LEU A 83 8.32 9.57 -3.14
C LEU A 83 9.00 8.89 -1.95
N LEU A 84 8.42 7.79 -1.46
CA LEU A 84 8.98 7.01 -0.37
C LEU A 84 10.33 6.39 -0.75
N GLU A 85 10.42 5.83 -1.96
CA GLU A 85 11.66 5.27 -2.51
C GLU A 85 12.77 6.33 -2.56
N PHE A 86 12.46 7.53 -3.04
CA PHE A 86 13.41 8.64 -3.05
C PHE A 86 13.89 9.00 -1.64
N LYS A 87 12.96 9.14 -0.67
CA LYS A 87 13.31 9.44 0.73
C LYS A 87 14.17 8.36 1.37
N LEU A 88 13.86 7.08 1.12
CA LEU A 88 14.65 5.96 1.63
C LEU A 88 16.07 5.97 1.04
N LYS A 89 16.21 6.17 -0.28
CA LYS A 89 17.52 6.29 -0.93
C LYS A 89 18.34 7.44 -0.36
N TYR A 90 17.69 8.58 -0.08
CA TYR A 90 18.34 9.72 0.56
C TYR A 90 18.80 9.39 1.98
N LEU A 91 17.94 8.78 2.81
CA LEU A 91 18.27 8.39 4.18
C LEU A 91 19.40 7.36 4.24
N VAL A 92 19.39 6.36 3.36
CA VAL A 92 20.47 5.36 3.27
C VAL A 92 21.78 6.04 2.85
N SER A 93 21.74 6.92 1.85
CA SER A 93 22.93 7.69 1.43
C SER A 93 23.47 8.57 2.56
N TYR A 94 22.58 9.21 3.33
CA TYR A 94 22.95 10.02 4.47
C TYR A 94 23.55 9.19 5.61
N ALA A 95 22.96 8.04 5.93
CA ALA A 95 23.49 7.12 6.93
C ALA A 95 24.89 6.61 6.53
N ASN A 96 25.09 6.25 5.26
CA ASN A 96 26.40 5.86 4.76
C ASN A 96 27.41 7.01 4.82
N LEU A 97 26.99 8.24 4.49
CA LEU A 97 27.85 9.41 4.60
C LEU A 97 28.27 9.66 6.05
N MET A 98 27.32 9.61 6.98
CA MET A 98 27.60 9.77 8.41
C MET A 98 28.50 8.64 8.93
N SER A 99 28.23 7.40 8.56
CA SER A 99 29.09 6.25 8.89
C SER A 99 30.52 6.46 8.40
N ASN A 100 30.71 6.93 7.16
CA ASN A 100 32.03 7.22 6.61
C ASN A 100 32.70 8.41 7.31
N TYR A 101 31.95 9.45 7.65
CA TYR A 101 32.49 10.58 8.43
C TYR A 101 32.99 10.12 9.79
N PHE A 102 32.23 9.26 10.48
CA PHE A 102 32.62 8.75 11.79
C PHE A 102 33.79 7.78 11.73
N SER A 103 33.83 6.87 10.75
CA SER A 103 34.95 5.93 10.58
C SER A 103 36.26 6.61 10.23
N HIS A 104 36.21 7.83 9.67
CA HIS A 104 37.40 8.62 9.33
C HIS A 104 37.67 9.77 10.30
N MET A 105 36.79 9.99 11.29
CA MET A 105 37.03 10.97 12.35
C MET A 105 38.02 10.38 13.35
N ASN A 106 39.13 11.07 13.60
CA ASN A 106 40.02 10.70 14.69
C ASN A 106 39.43 11.20 16.01
N PHE A 107 38.42 10.50 16.52
CA PHE A 107 37.71 10.86 17.73
C PHE A 107 38.63 11.06 18.92
N THR A 108 39.68 10.25 19.03
CA THR A 108 40.71 10.36 20.08
C THR A 108 41.38 11.72 20.11
N ASP A 109 41.76 12.25 18.95
CA ASP A 109 42.42 13.56 18.85
C ASP A 109 41.45 14.69 19.17
N ILE A 110 40.20 14.59 18.66
CA ILE A 110 39.16 15.59 18.87
C ILE A 110 38.73 15.64 20.34
N VAL A 111 38.57 14.49 21.00
CA VAL A 111 38.26 14.39 22.42
C VAL A 111 39.41 14.95 23.26
N ALA A 112 40.66 14.63 22.93
CA ALA A 112 41.83 15.16 23.63
C ALA A 112 41.93 16.69 23.50
N GLU A 113 41.69 17.24 22.31
CA GLU A 113 41.68 18.68 22.06
C GLU A 113 40.52 19.37 22.80
N LEU A 114 39.32 18.79 22.78
CA LEU A 114 38.15 19.30 23.50
C LEU A 114 38.33 19.31 25.03
N ILE A 115 38.96 18.27 25.60
CA ILE A 115 39.32 18.23 27.03
C ILE A 115 40.35 19.32 27.35
N SER A 116 41.32 19.56 26.47
CA SER A 116 42.36 20.58 26.69
C SER A 116 41.85 22.03 26.68
N LEU A 117 40.68 22.27 26.07
CA LEU A 117 40.09 23.60 25.92
C LEU A 117 39.34 24.09 27.17
N ASP A 118 39.08 23.19 28.14
CA ASP A 118 38.38 23.47 29.42
C ASP A 118 37.08 24.29 29.25
N ASP A 119 36.37 24.09 28.12
CA ASP A 119 35.13 24.79 27.78
C ASP A 119 33.92 23.88 28.02
N SER A 120 32.98 24.33 28.85
CA SER A 120 31.68 23.66 29.08
C SER A 120 30.87 23.31 27.82
N ARG A 121 31.11 24.01 26.70
CA ARG A 121 30.47 23.72 25.40
C ARG A 121 31.06 22.50 24.70
N ALA A 122 32.33 22.19 24.98
CA ALA A 122 33.03 21.04 24.43
C ALA A 122 32.37 19.73 24.89
N SER A 123 31.97 19.66 26.16
CA SER A 123 31.26 18.52 26.73
C SER A 123 29.91 18.25 26.06
N HIS A 124 29.15 19.31 25.74
CA HIS A 124 27.87 19.20 25.03
C HIS A 124 28.05 18.72 23.58
N LEU A 125 29.10 19.20 22.89
CA LEU A 125 29.44 18.75 21.55
C LEU A 125 29.84 17.26 21.53
N MET A 126 30.57 16.79 22.55
CA MET A 126 30.93 15.37 22.68
C MET A 126 29.71 14.47 22.93
N LEU A 127 28.75 14.92 23.74
CA LEU A 127 27.46 14.24 23.93
C LEU A 127 26.71 14.07 22.61
N ILE A 128 26.57 15.15 21.84
CA ILE A 128 25.90 15.11 20.53
C ILE A 128 26.64 14.15 19.59
N ALA A 129 27.98 14.18 19.55
CA ALA A 129 28.75 13.30 18.69
C ALA A 129 28.56 11.81 19.07
N ALA A 130 28.63 11.47 20.37
CA ALA A 130 28.40 10.12 20.86
C ALA A 130 27.00 9.59 20.52
N MET A 131 25.97 10.44 20.61
CA MET A 131 24.59 10.08 20.25
C MET A 131 24.43 9.75 18.76
N VAL A 132 25.20 10.39 17.88
CA VAL A 132 25.08 10.20 16.43
C VAL A 132 25.95 9.01 15.95
N VAL A 133 27.08 8.73 16.61
CA VAL A 133 27.99 7.61 16.29
C VAL A 133 27.41 6.26 16.69
N GLY A 134 26.79 6.18 17.88
CA GLY A 134 26.26 4.93 18.44
C GLY A 134 24.79 5.07 18.81
N PRO A 135 23.86 5.11 17.84
CA PRO A 135 22.45 5.31 18.14
C PRO A 135 21.89 4.12 18.94
N LYS A 136 21.63 4.32 20.23
CA LYS A 136 20.97 3.37 21.13
C LYS A 136 19.46 3.64 21.23
N GLU A 137 18.71 2.74 21.87
CA GLU A 137 17.32 3.02 22.25
C GLU A 137 17.28 4.23 23.19
N ARG A 138 16.17 4.99 23.15
CA ARG A 138 16.08 6.36 23.68
C ARG A 138 16.46 6.51 25.16
N ASP A 139 16.37 5.43 25.94
CA ASP A 139 16.61 5.42 27.38
C ASP A 139 18.07 5.12 27.77
N ASP A 140 18.93 4.76 26.80
CA ASP A 140 20.34 4.38 27.04
C ASP A 140 21.35 5.45 26.59
N TYR A 141 20.90 6.66 26.26
CA TYR A 141 21.81 7.73 25.88
C TYR A 141 22.42 8.41 27.12
N PRO A 142 23.73 8.68 27.11
CA PRO A 142 24.35 9.47 28.18
C PRO A 142 23.73 10.86 28.22
N THR A 143 23.45 11.33 29.43
CA THR A 143 22.90 12.67 29.70
C THR A 143 23.96 13.64 30.21
N SER A 144 25.09 13.12 30.66
CA SER A 144 26.26 13.85 31.09
C SER A 144 27.54 13.33 30.42
N PHE A 145 28.59 14.16 30.39
CA PHE A 145 29.86 13.81 29.77
C PHE A 145 30.57 12.64 30.47
N GLU A 146 30.43 12.58 31.79
CA GLU A 146 31.03 11.56 32.65
C GLU A 146 30.44 10.16 32.41
N GLU A 147 29.27 10.09 31.78
CA GLU A 147 28.58 8.84 31.39
C GLU A 147 29.07 8.28 30.03
N ILE A 148 29.93 9.00 29.31
CA ILE A 148 30.51 8.53 28.04
C ILE A 148 31.57 7.46 28.34
N GLN A 149 31.15 6.20 28.29
CA GLN A 149 32.04 5.02 28.44
C GLN A 149 32.84 4.70 27.16
N ASP A 150 33.95 3.96 27.31
CA ASP A 150 34.84 3.51 26.22
C ASP A 150 34.09 2.80 25.08
N GLU A 151 32.95 2.15 25.35
CA GLU A 151 32.11 1.50 24.34
C GLU A 151 31.54 2.48 23.30
N HIS A 152 31.23 3.73 23.70
CA HIS A 152 30.76 4.78 22.78
C HIS A 152 31.89 5.29 21.86
N ILE A 153 33.14 5.18 22.31
CA ILE A 153 34.33 5.55 21.57
C ILE A 153 34.77 4.38 20.67
N ALA A 154 34.63 3.15 21.14
CA ALA A 154 34.99 1.92 20.42
C ALA A 154 34.09 1.61 19.23
N PHE A 155 32.80 2.00 19.26
CA PHE A 155 31.89 1.82 18.13
C PHE A 155 32.27 2.66 16.89
N ALA A 156 33.18 3.62 17.04
CA ALA A 156 33.70 4.47 15.96
C ALA A 156 34.95 3.90 15.25
N GLN A 157 35.53 2.79 15.75
CA GLN A 157 36.67 2.09 15.13
C GLN A 157 36.22 0.96 14.20
#